data_AF-A0A1H1AWT1-F1
#
_entry.id   AF-A0A1H1AWT1-F1
#
_cell.length_a   1.000
_cell.length_b   1.000
_cell.length_c   1.000
_cell.angle_alpha   90.00
_cell.angle_beta   90.00
_cell.angle_gamma   90.00
#
_symmetry.space_group_name_H-M   'P 1'
#
loop_
_entity.id
_entity.type
_entity.pdbx_description
1 polymer ?
#
loop_
_entity_poly.entity_id
_entity_poly.type
_entity_poly.pdbx_seq_one_letter_code
_entity_poly.pdbx_strand_id
1 'polypeptide(L)'
;MNVASPHNATRPDDAEALDVACALDTAVIRVDQLQALAGLLSQEEVAEQFSDLLTGVQVSIFGLFEDALADIRATLTQTVAHE
;
A
#
# COMPACT_ATOMS: atom_id res chain seq x y z
N MET A 1 -41.59 31.19 -9.51
CA MET A 1 -40.88 30.93 -8.25
C MET A 1 -41.07 29.45 -7.92
N ASN A 2 -40.15 28.58 -8.32
CA ASN A 2 -40.15 27.21 -7.83
C ASN A 2 -38.68 26.78 -7.68
N VAL A 3 -38.20 26.88 -6.45
CA VAL A 3 -36.88 26.42 -6.02
C VAL A 3 -36.99 24.94 -5.68
N ALA A 4 -36.69 24.08 -6.65
CA ALA A 4 -36.48 22.66 -6.38
C ALA A 4 -34.98 22.46 -6.10
N SER A 5 -34.68 22.19 -4.83
CA SER A 5 -33.34 21.93 -4.31
C SER A 5 -32.61 20.83 -5.08
N PRO A 6 -31.29 20.93 -5.31
CA PRO A 6 -30.52 19.83 -5.86
C PRO A 6 -30.36 18.75 -4.79
N HIS A 7 -31.03 17.63 -5.00
CA HIS A 7 -30.76 16.38 -4.29
C HIS A 7 -29.43 15.84 -4.82
N ASN A 8 -28.33 16.29 -4.23
CA ASN A 8 -26.99 15.75 -4.49
C ASN A 8 -26.93 14.34 -3.87
N ALA A 9 -27.52 13.36 -4.56
CA ALA A 9 -27.18 11.97 -4.36
C ALA A 9 -25.80 11.80 -5.02
N THR A 10 -24.74 11.80 -4.21
CA THR A 10 -23.43 11.30 -4.64
C THR A 10 -23.69 9.93 -5.26
N ARG A 11 -23.46 9.81 -6.56
CA ARG A 11 -23.67 8.58 -7.29
C ARG A 11 -22.73 7.53 -6.66
N PRO A 12 -23.20 6.31 -6.36
CA PRO A 12 -22.39 5.29 -5.68
C PRO A 12 -21.07 5.00 -6.41
N ASP A 13 -21.06 5.14 -7.75
CA ASP A 13 -19.88 5.02 -8.59
C ASP A 13 -18.76 6.03 -8.23
N ASP A 14 -19.09 7.22 -7.76
CA ASP A 14 -18.10 8.25 -7.41
C ASP A 14 -17.47 7.99 -6.03
N ALA A 15 -18.17 7.28 -5.13
CA ALA A 15 -17.62 6.91 -3.81
C ALA A 15 -16.67 5.71 -3.91
N GLU A 16 -16.99 4.72 -4.75
CA GLU A 16 -16.09 3.58 -5.01
C GLU A 16 -14.84 3.99 -5.77
N ALA A 17 -14.94 4.92 -6.73
CA ALA A 17 -13.76 5.42 -7.45
C ALA A 17 -12.77 6.15 -6.53
N LEU A 18 -13.25 6.87 -5.51
CA LEU A 18 -12.41 7.52 -4.51
C LEU A 18 -11.77 6.51 -3.55
N ASP A 19 -12.47 5.44 -3.19
CA ASP A 19 -11.95 4.35 -2.36
C ASP A 19 -10.81 3.61 -3.08
N VAL A 20 -11.01 3.24 -4.35
CA VAL A 20 -9.99 2.60 -5.20
C VAL A 20 -8.76 3.49 -5.37
N ALA A 21 -8.95 4.80 -5.59
CA ALA A 21 -7.83 5.74 -5.71
C ALA A 21 -7.03 5.89 -4.40
N CYS A 22 -7.72 5.91 -3.25
CA CYS A 22 -7.08 5.97 -1.93
C CYS A 22 -6.30 4.68 -1.61
N ALA A 23 -6.88 3.52 -1.95
CA ALA A 23 -6.21 2.23 -1.81
C ALA A 23 -4.95 2.16 -2.70
N LEU A 24 -5.04 2.61 -3.95
CA LEU A 24 -3.91 2.65 -4.87
C LEU A 24 -2.78 3.59 -4.39
N ASP A 25 -3.11 4.77 -3.86
CA ASP A 25 -2.13 5.69 -3.27
C ASP A 25 -1.40 5.05 -2.08
N THR A 26 -2.15 4.36 -1.21
CA THR A 26 -1.59 3.57 -0.11
C THR A 26 -0.63 2.49 -0.61
N ALA A 27 -1.01 1.75 -1.67
CA ALA A 27 -0.16 0.73 -2.27
C ALA A 27 1.13 1.32 -2.87
N VAL A 28 1.07 2.49 -3.51
CA VAL A 28 2.25 3.19 -4.03
C VAL A 28 3.20 3.59 -2.89
N ILE A 29 2.67 4.13 -1.79
CA ILE A 29 3.47 4.46 -0.59
C ILE A 29 4.14 3.21 -0.02
N ARG A 30 3.43 2.08 0.05
CA ARG A 30 3.99 0.80 0.51
C ARG A 30 5.13 0.32 -0.40
N VAL A 31 4.97 0.43 -1.72
CA VAL A 31 6.03 0.07 -2.68
C VAL A 31 7.28 0.93 -2.46
N ASP A 32 7.11 2.24 -2.28
CA ASP A 32 8.23 3.16 -2.02
C ASP A 32 8.99 2.80 -0.72
N GLN A 33 8.25 2.50 0.35
CA GLN A 33 8.83 2.04 1.62
C GLN A 33 9.63 0.74 1.48
N LEU A 34 9.09 -0.26 0.76
CA LEU A 34 9.79 -1.51 0.50
C LEU A 34 11.05 -1.29 -0.33
N GLN A 35 10.98 -0.39 -1.33
CA GLN A 35 12.13 -0.05 -2.16
C GLN A 35 13.21 0.69 -1.36
N ALA A 36 12.83 1.60 -0.48
CA ALA A 36 13.76 2.31 0.40
C ALA A 36 14.48 1.32 1.35
N LEU A 37 13.74 0.39 1.96
CA LEU A 37 14.32 -0.63 2.84
C LEU A 37 15.24 -1.60 2.08
N ALA A 38 14.85 -2.02 0.87
CA ALA A 38 15.71 -2.83 0.01
C ALA A 38 17.00 -2.09 -0.37
N GLY A 39 16.90 -0.77 -0.63
CA GLY A 39 18.06 0.09 -0.87
C GLY A 39 18.99 0.18 0.33
N LEU A 40 18.44 0.28 1.55
CA LEU A 40 19.22 0.24 2.78
C LEU A 40 19.92 -1.11 2.96
N LEU A 41 19.21 -2.23 2.80
CA LEU A 41 19.79 -3.58 2.91
C LEU A 41 20.82 -3.89 1.81
N SER A 42 20.80 -3.16 0.69
CA SER A 42 21.82 -3.27 -0.35
C SER A 42 23.15 -2.60 0.05
N GLN A 43 23.19 -1.81 1.12
CA GLN A 43 24.41 -1.23 1.65
C GLN A 43 25.13 -2.25 2.53
N GLU A 44 26.41 -2.49 2.27
CA GLU A 44 27.23 -3.49 2.98
C GLU A 44 27.19 -3.31 4.51
N GLU A 45 27.35 -2.07 4.98
CA GLU A 45 27.31 -1.73 6.41
C GLU A 45 25.95 -2.06 7.07
N VAL A 46 24.84 -1.87 6.34
CA VAL A 46 23.50 -2.16 6.85
C VAL A 46 23.20 -3.65 6.77
N ALA A 47 23.67 -4.33 5.72
CA ALA A 47 23.57 -5.78 5.59
C ALA A 47 24.34 -6.49 6.71
N GLU A 48 25.53 -6.00 7.05
CA GLU A 48 26.34 -6.52 8.16
C GLU A 48 25.63 -6.33 9.51
N GLN A 49 25.16 -5.12 9.80
CA GLN A 49 24.38 -4.84 11.02
C GLN A 49 23.09 -5.66 11.09
N PHE A 50 22.42 -5.86 9.96
CA PHE A 50 21.23 -6.71 9.88
C PHE A 50 21.58 -8.18 10.16
N SER A 51 22.72 -8.65 9.63
CA SER A 51 23.21 -10.02 9.85
C SER A 51 23.56 -10.31 11.32
N ASP A 52 23.94 -9.28 12.08
CA ASP A 52 24.20 -9.35 13.52
C ASP A 52 22.93 -9.36 14.38
N LEU A 53 21.75 -9.10 13.80
CA LEU A 53 20.48 -9.22 14.52
C LEU A 53 20.15 -10.69 14.82
N LEU A 54 19.34 -10.89 15.85
CA LEU A 54 18.76 -12.21 16.12
C LEU A 54 17.97 -12.70 14.90
N THR A 55 18.10 -13.99 14.57
CA THR A 55 17.38 -14.60 13.43
C THR A 55 15.87 -14.36 13.49
N GLY A 56 15.28 -14.36 14.70
CA GLY A 56 13.86 -14.02 14.87
C GLY A 56 13.51 -12.59 14.46
N VAL A 57 14.42 -11.64 14.69
CA VAL A 57 14.26 -10.23 14.27
C VAL A 57 14.43 -10.10 12.77
N GLN A 58 15.42 -10.76 12.18
CA GLN A 58 15.61 -10.79 10.73
C GLN A 58 14.37 -11.35 10.01
N VAL A 59 13.86 -12.49 10.46
CA VAL A 59 12.63 -13.11 9.93
C VAL A 59 11.42 -12.19 10.12
N SER A 60 11.32 -11.50 11.26
CA SER A 60 10.22 -10.55 11.49
C SER A 60 10.27 -9.38 10.51
N ILE A 61 11.47 -8.86 10.20
CA ILE A 61 11.64 -7.79 9.22
C ILE A 61 11.22 -8.28 7.83
N PHE A 62 11.70 -9.43 7.36
CA PHE A 62 11.26 -9.99 6.07
C PHE A 62 9.76 -10.31 6.04
N GLY A 63 9.18 -10.78 7.15
CA GLY A 63 7.73 -10.99 7.26
C GLY A 63 6.92 -9.71 7.06
N LEU A 64 7.42 -8.55 7.52
CA LEU A 64 6.77 -7.25 7.26
C LEU A 64 6.83 -6.87 5.78
N PHE A 65 7.88 -7.25 5.05
CA PHE A 65 7.95 -7.06 3.60
C PHE A 65 6.91 -7.92 2.88
N GLU A 66 6.79 -9.19 3.26
CA GLU A 66 5.84 -10.12 2.66
C GLU A 66 4.38 -9.69 2.91
N ASP A 67 4.09 -9.22 4.13
CA ASP A 67 2.78 -8.68 4.50
C ASP A 67 2.42 -7.44 3.66
N ALA A 68 3.34 -6.46 3.58
CA ALA A 68 3.15 -5.27 2.76
C ALA A 68 2.99 -5.61 1.26
N LEU A 69 3.73 -6.59 0.74
CA LEU A 69 3.59 -7.04 -0.65
C LEU A 69 2.25 -7.74 -0.89
N ALA A 70 1.77 -8.53 0.09
CA ALA A 70 0.46 -9.16 0.02
C ALA A 70 -0.67 -8.11 0.00
N ASP A 71 -0.55 -7.06 0.81
CA ASP A 71 -1.46 -5.91 0.88
C ASP A 71 -1.50 -5.13 -0.44
N ILE A 72 -0.34 -4.82 -1.03
CA ILE A 72 -0.24 -4.21 -2.37
C ILE A 72 -0.92 -5.09 -3.42
N ARG A 73 -0.66 -6.40 -3.42
CA ARG A 73 -1.24 -7.32 -4.40
C ARG A 73 -2.76 -7.43 -4.24
N ALA A 74 -3.27 -7.46 -3.00
CA ALA A 74 -4.70 -7.46 -2.74
C ALA A 74 -5.35 -6.18 -3.30
N THR A 75 -4.74 -5.03 -3.03
CA THR A 75 -5.18 -3.73 -3.53
C THR A 75 -5.20 -3.69 -5.06
N LEU A 76 -4.13 -4.12 -5.72
CA LEU A 76 -4.06 -4.17 -7.19
C LEU A 76 -5.07 -5.16 -7.78
N THR A 77 -5.31 -6.28 -7.13
CA THR A 77 -6.33 -7.25 -7.57
C THR A 77 -7.72 -6.64 -7.49
N GLN A 78 -8.00 -5.89 -6.43
CA GLN A 78 -9.24 -5.14 -6.27
C GLN A 78 -9.38 -4.06 -7.35
N THR A 79 -8.34 -3.25 -7.59
CA THR A 79 -8.40 -2.18 -8.60
C THR A 79 -8.65 -2.76 -10.00
N VAL A 80 -7.99 -3.86 -10.38
CA VAL A 80 -8.19 -4.52 -11.69
C VAL A 80 -9.56 -5.20 -11.79
N ALA A 81 -10.10 -5.73 -10.69
CA ALA A 81 -11.44 -6.30 -10.68
C ALA A 81 -12.57 -5.25 -10.78
N HIS A 82 -12.26 -3.99 -10.52
CA HIS A 82 -13.17 -2.84 -10.65
C HIS A 82 -13.09 -2.12 -12.02
N GLU A 83 -12.19 -2.53 -12.93
CA GLU A 83 -12.11 -2.05 -14.33
C GLU A 83 -13.05 -2.78 -15.30
#